data_AF-A0A358HWI2-F1
#
_entry.id   AF-A0A358HWI2-F1
#
_cell.length_a   1.000
_cell.length_b   1.000
_cell.length_c   1.000
_cell.angle_alpha   90.00
_cell.angle_beta   90.00
_cell.angle_gamma   90.00
#
_symmetry.space_group_name_H-M   'P 1'
#
loop_
_entity.id
_entity.type
_entity.pdbx_description
1 polymer ?
#
loop_
_entity_poly.entity_id
_entity_poly.type
_entity_poly.pdbx_seq_one_letter_code
_entity_poly.pdbx_strand_id
1 'polypeptide(L)'
;MSGLEVKKPRACILGIGGSELSNWEKGFFREADPYGFILFARNVEDHNQIRTLTDQLRDVVGKNNVPILVDQEGGRVMRLKPPHWRKIPAAGVFGELVDKSPEDAREAAYINARLMAMDLREAGFNTTCAPVLDLRFPGM
;
A
#
# COMPACT_ATOMS: atom_id res chain seq x y z
N MET A 1 6.87 29.85 -27.52
CA MET A 1 7.06 29.13 -26.26
C MET A 1 6.53 27.72 -26.47
N SER A 2 7.42 26.77 -26.76
CA SER A 2 7.04 25.36 -26.89
C SER A 2 6.47 24.89 -25.55
N GLY A 3 5.27 24.32 -25.56
CA GLY A 3 4.68 23.75 -24.36
C GLY A 3 5.65 22.72 -23.78
N LEU A 4 5.85 22.77 -22.46
CA LEU A 4 6.63 21.75 -21.76
C LEU A 4 6.00 20.38 -22.05
N GLU A 5 6.70 19.56 -22.83
CA GLU A 5 6.32 18.18 -23.07
C GLU A 5 6.54 17.41 -21.76
N VAL A 6 5.46 17.17 -21.03
CA VAL A 6 5.50 16.38 -19.80
C VAL A 6 5.66 14.92 -20.20
N LYS A 7 6.86 14.36 -19.99
CA LYS A 7 7.11 12.92 -20.16
C LYS A 7 6.13 12.13 -19.31
N LYS A 8 5.27 11.34 -19.96
CA LYS A 8 4.30 10.49 -19.28
C LYS A 8 4.98 9.19 -18.81
N PRO A 9 4.74 8.75 -17.56
CA PRO A 9 5.24 7.44 -17.12
C PRO A 9 4.62 6.32 -17.95
N ARG A 10 5.29 5.16 -17.98
CA ARG A 10 4.72 3.94 -18.55
C ARG A 10 3.54 3.48 -17.69
N ALA A 11 2.51 2.93 -18.34
CA ALA A 11 1.32 2.40 -17.68
C ALA A 11 1.57 1.04 -17.02
N CYS A 12 2.54 0.98 -16.10
CA CYS A 12 2.87 -0.23 -15.34
C CYS A 12 3.15 0.11 -13.87
N ILE A 13 2.86 -0.86 -13.01
CA ILE A 13 3.24 -0.86 -11.59
C ILE A 13 4.24 -2.00 -11.40
N LEU A 14 5.39 -1.71 -10.81
CA LEU A 14 6.49 -2.67 -10.68
C LEU A 14 6.74 -3.04 -9.22
N GLY A 15 7.15 -4.29 -9.00
CA GLY A 15 7.57 -4.77 -7.69
C GLY A 15 9.08 -4.72 -7.50
N ILE A 16 9.52 -5.02 -6.29
CA ILE A 16 10.93 -5.07 -5.88
C ILE A 16 11.28 -6.48 -5.42
N GLY A 17 12.53 -6.89 -5.66
CA GLY A 17 13.03 -8.23 -5.31
C GLY A 17 13.08 -8.47 -3.80
N GLY A 18 13.59 -7.50 -3.03
CA GLY A 18 13.82 -7.63 -1.58
C GLY A 18 13.52 -6.35 -0.78
N SER A 19 14.02 -6.28 0.44
CA SER A 19 13.84 -5.15 1.38
C SER A 19 14.73 -3.95 1.06
N GLU A 20 15.69 -4.08 0.15
CA GLU A 20 16.57 -2.99 -0.26
C GLU A 20 16.63 -2.88 -1.78
N LEU A 21 16.80 -1.67 -2.31
CA LEU A 21 17.02 -1.45 -3.73
C LEU A 21 18.45 -1.76 -4.12
N SER A 22 18.61 -2.74 -4.99
CA SER A 22 19.89 -2.99 -5.66
C SER A 22 20.26 -1.85 -6.62
N ASN A 23 21.56 -1.72 -6.93
CA ASN A 23 22.03 -0.75 -7.93
C ASN A 23 21.44 -1.03 -9.33
N TRP A 24 21.22 -2.31 -9.65
CA TRP A 24 20.58 -2.71 -10.88
C TRP A 24 19.12 -2.23 -10.93
N GLU A 25 18.32 -2.46 -9.88
CA GLU A 25 16.93 -1.98 -9.80
C GLU A 25 16.85 -0.45 -9.91
N LYS A 26 17.77 0.27 -9.26
CA LYS A 26 17.85 1.74 -9.37
C LYS A 26 18.06 2.20 -10.82
N GLY A 27 18.92 1.52 -11.59
CA GLY A 27 19.13 1.81 -13.01
C GLY A 27 17.91 1.46 -13.84
N PHE A 28 17.38 0.25 -13.65
CA PHE A 28 16.20 -0.25 -14.36
C PHE A 28 14.97 0.64 -14.16
N PHE A 29 14.66 1.06 -12.93
CA PHE A 29 13.48 1.88 -12.65
C PHE A 29 13.58 3.31 -13.18
N ARG A 30 14.79 3.90 -13.24
CA ARG A 30 15.02 5.19 -13.92
C ARG A 30 14.68 5.12 -15.40
N GLU A 31 15.09 4.04 -16.05
CA GLU A 31 14.85 3.83 -17.48
C GLU A 31 13.39 3.43 -17.76
N ALA A 32 12.85 2.52 -16.95
CA ALA A 32 11.50 2.00 -17.09
C ALA A 32 10.43 3.07 -16.82
N ASP A 33 10.70 4.02 -15.92
CA ASP A 33 9.81 5.13 -15.55
C ASP A 33 8.34 4.66 -15.32
N PRO A 34 8.12 3.73 -14.37
CA PRO A 34 6.80 3.17 -14.13
C PRO A 34 5.84 4.22 -13.57
N TYR A 35 4.54 3.93 -13.66
CA TYR A 35 3.50 4.74 -13.02
C TYR A 35 3.63 4.69 -11.51
N GLY A 36 3.96 3.53 -10.95
CA GLY A 36 4.13 3.34 -9.52
C GLY A 36 4.79 2.03 -9.15
N PHE A 37 4.81 1.75 -7.85
CA PHE A 37 5.39 0.56 -7.27
C PHE A 37 4.37 -0.19 -6.42
N ILE A 38 4.51 -1.51 -6.28
CA ILE A 38 3.75 -2.31 -5.32
C ILE A 38 4.69 -3.14 -4.46
N LEU A 39 4.54 -3.05 -3.14
CA LEU A 39 5.37 -3.78 -2.18
C LEU A 39 4.60 -4.93 -1.53
N PHE A 40 5.34 -5.99 -1.24
CA PHE A 40 4.86 -7.22 -0.63
C PHE A 40 5.53 -7.47 0.72
N ALA A 41 5.11 -8.52 1.42
CA ALA A 41 5.66 -8.86 2.74
C ALA A 41 7.18 -9.03 2.74
N ARG A 42 7.78 -9.52 1.64
CA ARG A 42 9.25 -9.67 1.49
C ARG A 42 10.01 -8.33 1.45
N ASN A 43 9.32 -7.22 1.27
CA ASN A 43 9.93 -5.89 1.16
C ASN A 43 9.85 -5.09 2.47
N VAL A 44 9.18 -5.62 3.50
CA VAL A 44 8.86 -4.93 4.74
C VAL A 44 9.52 -5.65 5.92
N GLU A 45 10.43 -4.97 6.60
CA GLU A 45 11.12 -5.46 7.79
C GLU A 45 10.66 -4.68 9.02
N ASP A 46 10.98 -3.39 9.08
CA ASP A 46 10.62 -2.48 10.17
C ASP A 46 10.30 -1.06 9.66
N HIS A 47 9.95 -0.15 10.58
CA HIS A 47 9.57 1.23 10.27
C HIS A 47 10.67 2.03 9.54
N ASN A 48 11.92 1.91 9.96
CA ASN A 48 13.02 2.67 9.38
C ASN A 48 13.40 2.13 8.00
N GLN A 49 13.45 0.81 7.88
CA GLN A 49 13.76 0.13 6.62
C GLN A 49 12.71 0.48 5.55
N ILE A 50 11.41 0.32 5.85
CA ILE A 50 10.38 0.55 4.84
C ILE A 50 10.29 2.02 4.42
N ARG A 51 10.44 2.94 5.39
CA ARG A 51 10.51 4.38 5.09
C ARG A 51 11.63 4.68 4.12
N THR A 52 12.83 4.18 4.42
CA THR A 52 14.03 4.33 3.58
C THR A 52 13.79 3.76 2.18
N LEU A 53 13.22 2.56 2.08
CA LEU A 53 12.91 1.93 0.79
C LEU A 53 11.95 2.79 -0.05
N THR A 54 10.86 3.26 0.55
CA THR A 54 9.87 4.08 -0.19
C THR A 54 10.44 5.44 -0.61
N ASP A 55 11.33 6.03 0.18
CA ASP A 55 12.01 7.28 -0.19
C ASP A 55 12.98 7.08 -1.35
N GLN A 56 13.77 6.00 -1.32
CA GLN A 56 14.64 5.67 -2.44
C GLN A 56 13.85 5.43 -3.74
N LEU A 57 12.65 4.84 -3.67
CA LEU A 57 11.79 4.67 -4.85
C LEU A 57 11.37 6.00 -5.45
N ARG A 58 10.97 6.97 -4.62
CA ARG A 58 10.63 8.34 -5.07
C ARG A 58 11.81 9.02 -5.72
N ASP A 59 12.98 8.92 -5.11
CA ASP A 59 14.21 9.53 -5.59
C ASP A 59 14.64 8.94 -6.94
N VAL A 60 14.52 7.61 -7.09
CA VAL A 60 14.87 6.90 -8.31
C VAL A 60 14.05 7.35 -9.51
N VAL A 61 12.76 7.63 -9.34
CA VAL A 61 11.90 8.15 -10.43
C VAL A 61 11.78 9.67 -10.46
N GLY A 62 12.41 10.37 -9.51
CA GLY A 62 12.36 11.83 -9.39
C GLY A 62 10.96 12.40 -9.14
N LYS A 63 10.05 11.63 -8.50
CA LYS A 63 8.65 12.01 -8.28
C LYS A 63 8.27 11.84 -6.81
N ASN A 64 8.05 12.96 -6.13
CA ASN A 64 7.67 12.97 -4.71
C ASN A 64 6.34 12.26 -4.44
N ASN A 65 5.41 12.25 -5.42
CA ASN A 65 4.08 11.67 -5.28
C ASN A 65 3.85 10.45 -6.19
N VAL A 66 4.89 9.65 -6.47
CA VAL A 66 4.71 8.36 -7.14
C VAL A 66 3.82 7.44 -6.29
N PRO A 67 2.80 6.78 -6.87
CA PRO A 67 2.04 5.74 -6.19
C PRO A 67 2.95 4.61 -5.71
N ILE A 68 2.88 4.31 -4.41
CA ILE A 68 3.50 3.17 -3.76
C ILE A 68 2.38 2.41 -3.04
N LEU A 69 2.04 1.28 -3.65
CA LEU A 69 0.91 0.44 -3.32
C LEU A 69 1.31 -0.68 -2.35
N VAL A 70 0.34 -1.15 -1.59
CA VAL A 70 0.43 -2.35 -0.76
C VAL A 70 -0.95 -2.99 -0.62
N ASP A 71 -1.00 -4.32 -0.49
CA ASP A 71 -2.24 -5.00 -0.11
C ASP A 71 -2.36 -5.02 1.42
N GLN A 72 -3.00 -3.99 1.96
CA GLN A 72 -3.32 -3.88 3.38
C GLN A 72 -4.85 -3.83 3.51
N GLU A 73 -5.48 -5.00 3.58
CA GLU A 73 -6.94 -5.15 3.71
C GLU A 73 -7.35 -5.48 5.16
N GLY A 74 -6.51 -6.28 5.82
CA GLY A 74 -6.72 -6.82 7.15
C GLY A 74 -7.03 -8.30 7.18
N GLY A 75 -6.96 -8.88 8.38
CA GLY A 75 -7.03 -10.33 8.54
C GLY A 75 -5.88 -11.06 7.82
N ARG A 76 -6.19 -11.82 6.77
CA ARG A 76 -5.22 -12.67 6.05
C ARG A 76 -4.37 -11.87 5.05
N VAL A 77 -4.91 -10.79 4.49
CA VAL A 77 -4.21 -9.97 3.49
C VAL A 77 -3.70 -8.70 4.17
N MET A 78 -2.45 -8.81 4.61
CA MET A 78 -1.76 -7.78 5.37
C MET A 78 -0.28 -7.93 5.07
N ARG A 79 0.42 -6.83 4.76
CA ARG A 79 1.90 -6.83 4.58
C ARG A 79 2.60 -6.19 5.78
N LEU A 80 2.03 -5.12 6.32
CA LEU A 80 2.50 -4.47 7.55
C LEU A 80 1.83 -5.15 8.75
N LYS A 81 2.62 -5.83 9.58
CA LYS A 81 2.15 -6.72 10.65
C LYS A 81 2.82 -6.45 12.00
N PRO A 82 2.28 -6.99 13.11
CA PRO A 82 3.01 -7.06 14.37
C PRO A 82 4.38 -7.77 14.18
N PRO A 83 5.41 -7.40 14.96
CA PRO A 83 5.33 -6.50 16.12
C PRO A 83 5.37 -5.00 15.79
N HIS A 84 5.74 -4.63 14.57
CA HIS A 84 5.96 -3.23 14.21
C HIS A 84 4.66 -2.46 13.95
N TRP A 85 3.66 -3.12 13.36
CA TRP A 85 2.36 -2.52 13.08
C TRP A 85 1.22 -3.25 13.77
N ARG A 86 0.07 -2.57 13.86
CA ARG A 86 -1.11 -3.14 14.49
C ARG A 86 -1.68 -4.28 13.65
N LYS A 87 -2.22 -5.28 14.31
CA LYS A 87 -3.09 -6.25 13.66
C LYS A 87 -4.42 -5.57 13.38
N ILE A 88 -4.81 -5.49 12.11
CA ILE A 88 -6.11 -4.98 11.69
C ILE A 88 -7.10 -6.13 11.42
N PRO A 89 -8.38 -6.00 11.82
CA PRO A 89 -9.41 -7.02 11.61
C PRO A 89 -9.68 -7.26 10.12
N ALA A 90 -10.20 -8.44 9.79
CA ALA A 90 -10.73 -8.72 8.46
C ALA A 90 -12.03 -7.95 8.23
N ALA A 91 -12.31 -7.55 6.99
CA ALA A 91 -13.53 -6.80 6.64
C ALA A 91 -14.83 -7.49 7.09
N GLY A 92 -14.88 -8.83 7.06
CA GLY A 92 -16.03 -9.62 7.50
C GLY A 92 -16.42 -9.40 8.96
N VAL A 93 -15.48 -9.02 9.84
CA VAL A 93 -15.76 -8.71 11.25
C VAL A 93 -16.71 -7.51 11.36
N PHE A 94 -16.57 -6.51 10.49
CA PHE A 94 -17.48 -5.36 10.46
C PHE A 94 -18.85 -5.77 9.91
N GLY A 95 -18.90 -6.68 8.94
CA GLY A 95 -20.15 -7.25 8.43
C GLY A 95 -20.94 -7.97 9.51
N GLU A 96 -20.28 -8.80 10.33
CA GLU A 96 -20.91 -9.48 11.48
C GLU A 96 -21.43 -8.49 12.55
N LEU A 97 -20.82 -7.31 12.66
CA LEU A 97 -21.26 -6.28 13.61
C LEU A 97 -22.55 -5.56 13.15
N VAL A 98 -22.84 -5.54 11.85
CA VAL A 98 -24.06 -4.91 11.31
C VAL A 98 -25.32 -5.52 11.90
N ASP A 99 -25.36 -6.84 12.13
CA ASP A 99 -26.50 -7.53 12.72
C ASP A 99 -26.80 -7.09 14.15
N LYS A 100 -25.82 -6.51 14.85
CA LYS A 100 -25.96 -6.02 16.23
C LYS A 100 -26.20 -4.51 16.27
N SER A 101 -25.44 -3.75 15.50
CA SER A 101 -25.51 -2.29 15.44
C SER A 101 -24.90 -1.78 14.13
N PRO A 102 -25.73 -1.39 13.14
CA PRO A 102 -25.24 -0.85 11.87
C PRO A 102 -24.39 0.42 12.02
N GLU A 103 -24.71 1.27 13.00
CA GLU A 103 -23.97 2.51 13.25
C GLU A 103 -22.57 2.21 13.80
N ASP A 104 -22.48 1.33 14.80
CA ASP A 104 -21.18 0.92 15.35
C ASP A 104 -20.33 0.18 14.31
N ALA A 105 -20.96 -0.62 13.44
CA ALA A 105 -20.28 -1.29 12.34
C ALA A 105 -19.63 -0.29 11.36
N ARG A 106 -20.38 0.75 10.99
CA ARG A 106 -19.90 1.82 10.12
C ARG A 106 -18.75 2.60 10.78
N GLU A 107 -18.91 2.99 12.04
CA GLU A 107 -17.91 3.75 12.76
C GLU A 107 -16.63 2.92 12.98
N ALA A 108 -16.77 1.64 13.35
CA ALA A 108 -15.64 0.73 13.49
C ALA A 108 -14.86 0.54 12.18
N ALA A 109 -15.55 0.36 11.05
CA ALA A 109 -14.92 0.24 9.73
C ALA A 109 -14.19 1.55 9.34
N TYR A 110 -14.82 2.70 9.60
CA TYR A 110 -14.24 4.02 9.34
C TYR A 110 -12.97 4.28 10.16
N ILE A 111 -13.04 4.05 11.48
CA ILE A 111 -11.88 4.19 12.38
C ILE A 111 -10.76 3.23 11.93
N ASN A 112 -11.08 1.97 11.63
CA ASN A 112 -10.09 1.01 11.16
C ASN A 112 -9.38 1.47 9.89
N ALA A 113 -10.13 1.97 8.89
CA ALA A 113 -9.55 2.49 7.66
C ALA A 113 -8.67 3.73 7.90
N ARG A 114 -9.08 4.62 8.81
CA ARG A 114 -8.29 5.79 9.21
C ARG A 114 -6.99 5.41 9.89
N LEU A 115 -7.05 4.47 10.82
CA LEU A 115 -5.89 3.94 11.52
C LEU A 115 -4.91 3.25 10.57
N MET A 116 -5.42 2.39 9.69
CA MET A 116 -4.63 1.78 8.63
C MET A 116 -3.95 2.83 7.74
N ALA A 117 -4.67 3.86 7.29
CA ALA A 117 -4.10 4.92 6.48
C ALA A 117 -2.97 5.70 7.20
N MET A 118 -3.07 5.86 8.53
CA MET A 118 -1.99 6.47 9.32
C MET A 118 -0.72 5.60 9.30
N ASP A 119 -0.85 4.30 9.59
CA ASP A 119 0.29 3.36 9.58
C ASP A 119 0.95 3.32 8.20
N LEU A 120 0.14 3.27 7.14
CA LEU A 120 0.61 3.26 5.76
C LEU A 120 1.36 4.53 5.40
N ARG A 121 0.82 5.70 5.77
CA ARG A 121 1.43 7.00 5.45
C ARG A 121 2.77 7.18 6.17
N GLU A 122 2.87 6.75 7.41
CA GLU A 122 4.12 6.76 8.19
C GLU A 122 5.19 5.89 7.51
N ALA A 123 4.82 4.66 7.13
CA ALA A 123 5.68 3.73 6.39
C ALA A 123 5.97 4.16 4.94
N GLY A 124 5.37 5.25 4.46
CA GLY A 124 5.63 5.82 3.14
C GLY A 124 4.83 5.20 2.00
N PHE A 125 3.74 4.50 2.30
CA PHE A 125 2.73 4.16 1.31
C PHE A 125 1.75 5.31 1.13
N ASN A 126 1.24 5.48 -0.09
CA ASN A 126 0.18 6.45 -0.38
C ASN A 126 -1.03 5.80 -1.07
N THR A 127 -1.02 4.49 -1.26
CA THR A 127 -2.12 3.75 -1.86
C THR A 127 -2.18 2.34 -1.25
N THR A 128 -3.38 1.86 -0.97
CA THR A 128 -3.62 0.45 -0.60
C THR A 128 -4.67 -0.14 -1.52
N CYS A 129 -4.54 -1.42 -1.83
CA CYS A 129 -5.49 -2.18 -2.64
C CYS A 129 -6.69 -2.64 -1.79
N ALA A 130 -7.37 -1.67 -1.16
CA ALA A 130 -8.52 -1.90 -0.29
C ALA A 130 -9.49 -0.70 -0.41
N PRO A 131 -10.79 -0.86 -0.14
CA PRO A 131 -11.45 -2.07 0.37
C PRO A 131 -11.75 -3.12 -0.71
N VAL A 132 -11.90 -4.38 -0.27
CA VAL A 132 -12.54 -5.42 -1.08
C VAL A 132 -14.04 -5.16 -1.09
N LEU A 133 -14.64 -5.09 -2.27
CA LEU A 133 -16.07 -4.84 -2.48
C LEU A 133 -16.83 -6.10 -2.93
N ASP A 134 -16.14 -7.24 -3.00
CA ASP A 134 -16.76 -8.51 -3.33
C ASP A 134 -17.81 -8.91 -2.29
N LEU A 135 -18.94 -9.43 -2.77
CA LEU A 135 -19.99 -9.96 -1.90
C LEU A 135 -19.69 -11.40 -1.52
N ARG A 136 -19.73 -11.70 -0.22
CA ARG A 136 -19.58 -13.06 0.29
C ARG A 136 -20.91 -13.80 0.21
N PHE A 137 -20.94 -14.91 -0.54
CA PHE A 137 -22.09 -15.81 -0.60
C PHE A 137 -21.81 -17.10 0.17
N PRO A 138 -22.81 -17.71 0.83
CA PRO A 138 -22.64 -19.01 1.47
C PRO A 138 -22.16 -20.08 0.46
N GLY A 139 -21.12 -20.83 0.81
CA GLY A 139 -20.58 -21.91 -0.02
C GLY A 139 -19.52 -21.51 -1.06
N MET A 140 -19.15 -20.23 -1.12
CA MET A 140 -17.96 -19.73 -1.83
C MET A 140 -16.89 -19.20 -0.87
#